data_AF-A0A3M0Z537-F1
#
_entry.id   AF-A0A3M0Z537-F1
#
_cell.length_a   1.000
_cell.length_b   1.000
_cell.length_c   1.000
_cell.angle_alpha   90.00
_cell.angle_beta   90.00
_cell.angle_gamma   90.00
#
_symmetry.space_group_name_H-M   'P 1'
#
loop_
_entity.id
_entity.type
_entity.pdbx_description
1 polymer ?
#
loop_
_entity_poly.entity_id
_entity_poly.type
_entity_poly.pdbx_seq_one_letter_code
_entity_poly.pdbx_strand_id
1 'polypeptide(L)'
;MTEHLIDRRNLSAGRRLARAAVAAALLAVPFLGDQPLGLLSLLPLAAVYPGLTALLGYDPLQGSGPATPREAANDPRYATGEGERALRRAA
;
A
#
# COMPACT_ATOMS: atom_id res chain seq x y z
N MET A 1 11.53 20.48 -18.47
CA MET A 1 10.27 20.18 -17.73
C MET A 1 10.10 18.67 -17.78
N THR A 2 10.86 17.97 -16.96
CA THR A 2 10.99 16.51 -16.97
C THR A 2 9.95 15.94 -16.00
N GLU A 3 8.99 15.20 -16.55
CA GLU A 3 8.01 14.45 -15.78
C GLU A 3 8.72 13.48 -14.85
N HIS A 4 8.74 13.83 -13.56
CA HIS A 4 9.16 12.94 -12.50
C HIS A 4 8.04 11.89 -12.36
N LEU A 5 8.09 10.86 -13.20
CA LEU A 5 7.32 9.64 -13.05
C LEU A 5 7.77 9.01 -11.72
N ILE A 6 7.05 9.36 -10.66
CA ILE A 6 7.14 8.67 -9.39
C ILE A 6 6.78 7.21 -9.72
N ASP A 7 7.75 6.30 -9.63
CA ASP A 7 7.48 4.88 -9.68
C ASP A 7 6.71 4.50 -8.41
N ARG A 8 5.38 4.75 -8.43
CA ARG A 8 4.46 4.67 -7.28
C ARG A 8 4.14 3.23 -6.89
N ARG A 9 4.74 2.20 -7.50
CA ARG A 9 4.36 0.80 -7.27
C ARG A 9 5.19 0.17 -6.15
N ASN A 10 4.84 0.47 -4.90
CA ASN A 10 5.50 -0.14 -3.74
C ASN A 10 5.05 -1.59 -3.46
N LEU A 11 4.05 -2.13 -4.17
CA LEU A 11 3.56 -3.51 -4.00
C LEU A 11 3.93 -4.44 -5.15
N SER A 12 4.51 -5.60 -4.81
CA SER A 12 4.73 -6.70 -5.74
C SER A 12 3.42 -7.28 -6.29
N ALA A 13 3.47 -7.89 -7.48
CA ALA A 13 2.30 -8.51 -8.11
C ALA A 13 1.60 -9.54 -7.20
N GLY A 14 2.38 -10.35 -6.46
CA GLY A 14 1.83 -11.32 -5.51
C GLY A 14 1.06 -10.67 -4.35
N ARG A 15 1.56 -9.56 -3.79
CA ARG A 15 0.84 -8.82 -2.74
C ARG A 15 -0.42 -8.16 -3.26
N ARG A 16 -0.41 -7.68 -4.51
CA ARG A 16 -1.60 -7.14 -5.18
C ARG A 16 -2.66 -8.21 -5.38
N LEU A 17 -2.27 -9.40 -5.85
CA LEU A 17 -3.17 -10.56 -5.99
C LEU A 17 -3.78 -10.98 -4.65
N ALA A 18 -2.97 -11.09 -3.59
CA ALA A 18 -3.47 -11.44 -2.27
C ALA A 18 -4.53 -10.44 -1.78
N ARG A 19 -4.28 -9.13 -1.97
CA ARG A 19 -5.24 -8.07 -1.59
C ARG A 19 -6.49 -8.09 -2.45
N ALA A 20 -6.38 -8.33 -3.75
CA ALA A 20 -7.52 -8.50 -4.64
C ALA A 20 -8.38 -9.70 -4.20
N ALA A 21 -7.75 -10.82 -3.83
CA ALA A 21 -8.45 -12.00 -3.32
C ALA A 21 -9.18 -11.71 -2.00
N VAL A 22 -8.55 -11.00 -1.07
CA VAL A 22 -9.18 -10.57 0.19
C VAL A 22 -10.37 -9.65 -0.08
N ALA A 23 -10.22 -8.66 -0.96
CA ALA A 23 -11.30 -7.75 -1.32
C ALA A 23 -12.48 -8.51 -1.97
N ALA A 24 -12.19 -9.45 -2.89
CA ALA A 24 -13.20 -10.28 -3.53
C ALA A 24 -13.95 -11.16 -2.52
N ALA A 25 -13.23 -11.76 -1.56
CA ALA A 25 -13.85 -12.57 -0.51
C ALA A 25 -14.79 -11.72 0.36
N LEU A 26 -14.34 -10.53 0.80
CA LEU A 26 -15.17 -9.62 1.60
C LEU A 26 -16.41 -9.14 0.85
N LEU A 27 -16.31 -8.92 -0.46
CA LEU A 27 -17.44 -8.57 -1.30
C LEU A 27 -18.40 -9.74 -1.53
N ALA A 28 -17.90 -10.99 -1.59
CA ALA A 28 -18.72 -12.16 -1.87
C ALA A 28 -19.55 -12.64 -0.66
N VAL A 29 -19.04 -12.46 0.57
CA VAL A 29 -19.68 -12.96 1.80
C VAL A 29 -21.14 -12.51 1.98
N PRO A 30 -21.51 -11.23 1.74
CA PRO A 30 -22.91 -10.79 1.85
C PRO A 30 -23.88 -11.47 0.88
N PHE A 31 -23.39 -12.10 -0.18
CA PHE A 31 -24.21 -12.75 -1.21
C PHE A 31 -24.35 -14.27 -1.01
N LEU A 32 -23.67 -14.86 -0.02
CA LEU A 32 -23.61 -16.30 0.19
C LEU A 32 -24.80 -16.88 0.97
N GLY A 33 -25.75 -16.06 1.44
CA GLY A 33 -26.95 -16.56 2.10
C GLY A 33 -28.03 -15.49 2.31
N ASP A 34 -29.25 -15.94 2.61
CA ASP A 34 -30.43 -15.10 2.88
C ASP A 34 -30.44 -14.47 4.28
N GLN A 35 -29.26 -14.10 4.79
CA GLN A 35 -29.15 -13.46 6.09
C GLN A 35 -29.48 -11.97 5.96
N PRO A 36 -30.13 -11.36 6.97
CA PRO A 36 -30.37 -9.93 6.98
C PRO A 36 -29.03 -9.17 6.88
N LEU A 37 -28.96 -8.21 5.97
CA LEU A 37 -27.74 -7.50 5.59
C LEU A 37 -27.06 -6.70 6.71
N GLY A 38 -27.69 -6.54 7.88
CA GLY A 38 -27.29 -5.68 9.00
C GLY A 38 -25.78 -5.41 9.10
N LEU A 39 -25.06 -6.26 9.83
CA LEU A 39 -23.60 -6.12 9.97
C LEU A 39 -22.84 -6.62 8.73
N LEU A 40 -23.46 -7.44 7.88
CA LEU A 40 -22.84 -7.96 6.65
C LEU A 40 -22.52 -6.84 5.65
N SER A 41 -23.30 -5.75 5.66
CA SER A 41 -23.07 -4.55 4.85
C SER A 41 -21.74 -3.84 5.15
N LEU A 42 -21.12 -4.12 6.31
CA LEU A 42 -19.81 -3.57 6.68
C LEU A 42 -18.66 -4.27 5.96
N LEU A 43 -18.84 -5.51 5.49
CA LEU A 43 -17.77 -6.25 4.80
C LEU A 43 -17.38 -5.60 3.46
N PRO A 44 -18.34 -5.20 2.58
CA PRO A 44 -18.03 -4.43 1.38
C PRO A 44 -17.30 -3.12 1.69
N LEU A 45 -17.65 -2.46 2.80
CA LEU A 45 -16.98 -1.23 3.23
C LEU A 45 -15.52 -1.51 3.64
N ALA A 46 -15.27 -2.60 4.36
CA ALA A 46 -13.92 -3.04 4.69
C ALA A 46 -13.10 -3.47 3.45
N ALA A 47 -13.77 -3.96 2.40
CA ALA A 47 -13.13 -4.39 1.15
C ALA A 47 -12.51 -3.24 0.33
N VAL A 48 -12.95 -1.99 0.57
CA VAL A 48 -12.48 -0.81 -0.16
C VAL A 48 -10.96 -0.65 -0.06
N TYR A 49 -10.40 -0.81 1.14
CA TYR A 49 -8.96 -0.63 1.38
C TYR A 49 -8.09 -1.66 0.62
N PRO A 50 -8.25 -2.99 0.81
CA PRO A 50 -7.50 -3.98 0.05
C PRO A 50 -7.78 -3.89 -1.45
N GLY A 51 -9.00 -3.54 -1.86
CA GLY A 51 -9.36 -3.38 -3.28
C GLY A 51 -8.61 -2.22 -3.95
N LEU A 52 -8.63 -1.04 -3.35
CA LEU A 52 -7.92 0.14 -3.87
C LEU A 52 -6.41 -0.08 -3.90
N THR A 53 -5.85 -0.67 -2.84
CA THR A 53 -4.39 -0.92 -2.80
C THR A 53 -3.95 -2.01 -3.77
N ALA A 54 -4.79 -3.01 -4.06
CA ALA A 54 -4.55 -3.98 -5.14
C ALA A 54 -4.59 -3.32 -6.53
N LEU A 55 -5.61 -2.49 -6.78
CA LEU A 55 -5.82 -1.80 -8.04
C LEU A 55 -4.66 -0.85 -8.35
N LEU A 56 -4.36 0.05 -7.41
CA LEU A 56 -3.32 1.07 -7.55
C LEU A 56 -1.90 0.48 -7.46
N GLY A 57 -1.74 -0.69 -6.85
CA GLY A 57 -0.41 -1.28 -6.62
C GLY A 57 0.44 -0.47 -5.63
N TYR A 58 -0.22 0.33 -4.81
CA TYR A 58 0.37 1.20 -3.81
C TYR A 58 -0.31 0.96 -2.46
N ASP A 59 0.48 0.93 -1.39
CA ASP A 59 -0.01 0.79 -0.02
C ASP A 59 0.44 2.00 0.81
N PRO A 60 -0.48 2.91 1.19
CA PRO A 60 -0.10 4.12 1.93
C PRO A 60 0.52 3.79 3.29
N LEU A 61 0.12 2.67 3.90
CA LEU A 61 0.67 2.23 5.19
C LEU A 61 2.09 1.66 5.08
N GLN A 62 2.50 1.12 3.93
CA GLN A 62 3.90 0.72 3.70
C GLN A 62 4.77 1.91 3.28
N GLY A 63 4.19 2.91 2.60
CA GLY A 63 4.89 4.14 2.25
C GLY A 63 5.12 5.11 3.41
N SER A 64 4.49 4.89 4.58
CA SER A 64 4.61 5.74 5.77
C SER A 64 5.58 5.20 6.84
N GLY A 65 6.22 4.05 6.60
CA GLY A 65 7.28 3.54 7.47
C GLY A 65 8.59 4.32 7.29
N PRO A 66 9.56 4.21 8.21
CA PRO A 66 10.89 4.77 7.98
C PRO A 66 11.43 4.20 6.66
N ALA A 67 11.92 5.09 5.79
CA ALA A 67 12.49 4.70 4.51
C ALA A 67 13.50 3.57 4.74
N THR A 68 13.32 2.46 4.06
CA THR A 68 14.31 1.38 4.14
C THR A 68 15.66 1.93 3.65
N PRO A 69 16.82 1.48 4.16
CA PRO A 69 18.13 2.03 3.75
C PRO A 69 18.35 2.05 2.23
N ARG A 70 17.72 1.11 1.51
CA ARG A 70 17.77 1.00 0.05
C ARG A 70 16.87 2.03 -0.67
N GLU A 71 15.78 2.43 -0.03
CA GLU A 71 14.83 3.43 -0.52
C GLU A 71 15.34 4.84 -0.20
N ALA A 72 15.96 5.05 0.97
CA ALA A 72 16.70 6.27 1.31
C ALA A 72 17.92 6.52 0.41
N ALA A 73 18.60 5.46 -0.05
CA ALA A 73 19.73 5.61 -0.98
C ALA A 73 19.33 6.03 -2.40
N ASN A 74 18.06 5.80 -2.80
CA ASN A 74 17.56 6.10 -4.15
C ASN A 74 16.54 7.24 -4.19
N ASP A 75 16.13 7.78 -3.04
CA ASP A 75 15.20 8.91 -2.97
C ASP A 75 15.97 10.24 -3.11
N PRO A 76 15.66 11.08 -4.12
CA PRO A 76 16.33 12.35 -4.34
C PRO A 76 16.22 13.34 -3.17
N ARG A 77 15.28 13.13 -2.23
CA ARG A 77 15.19 13.90 -0.98
C ARG A 77 16.36 13.65 -0.03
N TYR A 78 17.00 12.49 -0.10
CA TYR A 78 18.18 12.13 0.70
C TYR A 78 19.49 12.29 -0.07
N ALA A 79 19.43 12.45 -1.40
CA ALA A 79 20.59 12.68 -2.26
C ALA A 79 21.31 14.02 -1.96
N THR A 80 20.60 15.00 -1.39
CA THR A 80 21.16 16.27 -0.94
C THR A 80 21.63 16.20 0.52
N GLY A 81 22.78 15.56 0.77
CA GLY A 81 23.63 15.78 1.96
C GLY A 81 23.06 15.52 3.36
N GLU A 82 21.77 15.18 3.51
CA GLU A 82 21.15 14.87 4.79
C GLU A 82 21.35 13.41 5.19
N GLY A 83 21.52 12.50 4.23
CA GLY A 83 21.87 11.10 4.47
C GLY A 83 23.20 10.93 5.20
N GLU A 84 24.21 11.73 4.87
CA GLU A 84 25.50 11.73 5.59
C GLU A 84 25.37 12.22 7.04
N ARG A 85 24.46 13.17 7.31
CA ARG A 85 24.23 13.67 8.68
C ARG A 85 23.49 12.65 9.54
N ALA A 86 22.58 11.89 8.95
CA ALA A 86 21.88 10.80 9.63
C ALA A 86 22.85 9.65 9.97
N LEU A 87 23.72 9.26 9.04
CA LEU A 87 24.76 8.24 9.26
C LEU A 87 25.75 8.65 10.35
N ARG A 88 26.16 9.92 10.43
CA ARG A 88 27.05 10.43 11.49
C ARG A 88 26.40 10.53 12.88
N ARG A 89 25.08 10.49 12.98
CA ARG A 89 24.38 10.44 14.29
C ARG A 89 24.08 9.01 14.74
N ALA A 90 24.10 8.05 13.82
CA ALA A 90 23.85 6.65 14.10
C ALA A 90 25.13 5.83 14.39
N ALA A 91 26.31 6.43 14.15
CA ALA A 91 27.63 5.93 14.57
C ALA A 91 28.06 6.61 15.87
#